data_AF-A0A3D1THJ3-F1
#
_entry.id   AF-A0A3D1THJ3-F1
#
_cell.length_a   1.000
_cell.length_b   1.000
_cell.length_c   1.000
_cell.angle_alpha   90.00
_cell.angle_beta   90.00
_cell.angle_gamma   90.00
#
_symmetry.space_group_name_H-M   'P 1'
#
loop_
_entity.id
_entity.type
_entity.pdbx_description
1 polymer ?
#
loop_
_entity_poly.entity_id
_entity_poly.type
_entity_poly.pdbx_seq_one_letter_code
_entity_poly.pdbx_strand_id
1 'polypeptide(L)'
;VGRATEMGRSVIFVPGIQDMNDIQTIAGINVLSRVAQIAAENSASLEVPTTRSLVMTTARETVQSAFLRAGRPEAYDENKINYITDEQFGYVAYLQGQMVREKPAACFYMG
;
A
#
# COMPACT_ATOMS: atom_id res chain seq x y z
N VAL A 1 1.02 2.69 -12.00
CA VAL A 1 1.60 3.80 -11.20
C VAL A 1 1.71 5.08 -12.00
N GLY A 2 2.44 5.15 -13.13
CA GLY A 2 2.55 6.40 -13.93
C GLY A 2 1.21 7.05 -14.30
N ARG A 3 0.21 6.27 -14.72
CA ARG A 3 -1.15 6.79 -14.95
C ARG A 3 -1.83 7.39 -13.70
N ALA A 4 -1.53 6.88 -12.52
CA ALA A 4 -2.07 7.43 -11.28
C ALA A 4 -1.54 8.85 -11.04
N THR A 5 -0.26 9.09 -11.33
CA THR A 5 0.33 10.42 -11.36
C THR A 5 -0.35 11.33 -12.37
N GLU A 6 -0.51 10.87 -13.63
CA GLU A 6 -1.14 11.66 -14.69
C GLU A 6 -2.59 12.07 -14.34
N MET A 7 -3.33 11.17 -13.68
CA MET A 7 -4.71 11.41 -13.29
C MET A 7 -4.85 12.16 -11.95
N GLY A 8 -3.75 12.38 -11.22
CA GLY A 8 -3.78 12.94 -9.87
C GLY A 8 -4.56 12.09 -8.87
N ARG A 9 -4.59 10.76 -9.06
CA ARG A 9 -5.35 9.82 -8.21
C ARG A 9 -4.42 8.84 -7.52
N SER A 10 -4.89 8.25 -6.43
CA SER A 10 -4.07 7.33 -5.64
C SER A 10 -3.89 5.95 -6.29
N VAL A 11 -2.88 5.25 -5.79
CA VAL A 11 -2.62 3.83 -5.97
C VAL A 11 -2.97 3.15 -4.65
N ILE A 12 -3.83 2.13 -4.69
CA ILE A 12 -4.07 1.25 -3.54
C ILE A 12 -3.24 -0.02 -3.70
N PHE A 13 -2.55 -0.44 -2.65
CA PHE A 13 -1.86 -1.72 -2.59
C PHE A 13 -2.37 -2.54 -1.40
N VAL A 14 -2.88 -3.73 -1.69
CA VAL A 14 -3.38 -4.69 -0.69
C VAL A 14 -2.40 -5.86 -0.60
N PRO A 15 -1.67 -6.02 0.52
CA PRO A 15 -0.67 -7.09 0.71
C PRO A 15 -1.27 -8.45 1.15
N GLY A 16 -2.58 -8.63 1.01
CA GLY A 16 -3.31 -9.82 1.45
C GLY A 16 -4.03 -9.62 2.78
N ILE A 17 -4.65 -10.70 3.28
CA ILE A 17 -5.38 -10.72 4.57
C ILE A 17 -4.71 -11.59 5.65
N GLN A 18 -3.68 -12.36 5.27
CA GLN A 18 -2.92 -13.23 6.15
C GLN A 18 -1.77 -12.47 6.84
N ASP A 19 -1.15 -13.10 7.83
CA ASP A 19 -0.03 -12.51 8.57
C ASP A 19 1.32 -12.79 7.90
N MET A 20 2.41 -12.29 8.48
CA MET A 20 3.78 -12.45 7.99
C MET A 20 4.32 -13.89 8.03
N ASN A 21 3.57 -14.84 8.58
CA ASN A 21 3.88 -16.27 8.50
C ASN A 21 3.38 -16.91 7.19
N ASP A 22 2.60 -16.18 6.39
CA ASP A 22 2.13 -16.61 5.08
C ASP A 22 3.11 -16.18 3.97
N ILE A 23 3.44 -17.13 3.09
CA ILE A 23 4.44 -16.91 2.04
C ILE A 23 3.95 -15.93 0.96
N GLN A 24 2.64 -15.86 0.71
CA GLN A 24 2.05 -14.95 -0.26
C GLN A 24 2.08 -13.51 0.28
N THR A 25 1.81 -13.32 1.57
CA THR A 25 1.96 -12.01 2.24
C THR A 25 3.41 -11.51 2.13
N ILE A 26 4.40 -12.37 2.43
CA ILE A 26 5.83 -12.01 2.31
C ILE A 26 6.17 -11.63 0.85
N ALA A 27 5.69 -12.41 -0.12
CA ALA A 27 5.88 -12.08 -1.54
C ALA A 27 5.20 -10.75 -1.91
N GLY A 28 4.01 -10.47 -1.38
CA GLY A 28 3.29 -9.21 -1.54
C GLY A 28 4.08 -8.01 -1.02
N ILE A 29 4.70 -8.12 0.15
CA ILE A 29 5.59 -7.08 0.70
C ILE A 29 6.80 -6.84 -0.21
N ASN A 30 7.38 -7.89 -0.80
CA ASN A 30 8.47 -7.71 -1.77
C ASN A 30 8.01 -6.94 -3.02
N VAL A 31 6.81 -7.21 -3.54
CA VAL A 31 6.24 -6.44 -4.66
C VAL A 31 5.94 -5.00 -4.23
N LEU A 32 5.44 -4.79 -3.00
CA LEU A 32 5.18 -3.47 -2.44
C LEU A 32 6.44 -2.59 -2.48
N SER A 33 7.61 -3.13 -2.14
CA SER A 33 8.89 -2.41 -2.20
C SER A 33 9.15 -1.79 -3.57
N ARG A 34 8.85 -2.53 -4.66
CA ARG A 34 9.01 -2.04 -6.03
C ARG A 34 7.92 -1.04 -6.41
N VAL A 35 6.67 -1.30 -6.05
CA VAL A 35 5.56 -0.38 -6.33
C VAL A 35 5.76 0.95 -5.62
N ALA A 36 6.19 0.93 -4.35
CA ALA A 36 6.48 2.10 -3.54
C ALA A 36 7.62 2.94 -4.11
N GLN A 37 8.70 2.30 -4.59
CA GLN A 37 9.78 3.01 -5.24
C GLN A 37 9.30 3.74 -6.51
N ILE A 38 8.54 3.06 -7.37
CA ILE A 38 7.98 3.68 -8.58
C ILE A 38 6.99 4.79 -8.20
N ALA A 39 6.19 4.61 -7.15
CA ALA A 39 5.26 5.63 -6.68
C ALA A 39 6.01 6.89 -6.22
N ALA A 40 7.09 6.74 -5.45
CA ALA A 40 7.94 7.84 -5.04
C ALA A 40 8.59 8.55 -6.24
N GLU A 41 9.20 7.81 -7.17
CA GLU A 41 9.82 8.35 -8.39
C GLU A 41 8.84 9.18 -9.23
N ASN A 42 7.58 8.75 -9.28
CA ASN A 42 6.53 9.39 -10.07
C ASN A 42 5.64 10.33 -9.24
N SER A 43 5.98 10.64 -7.98
CA SER A 43 5.16 11.47 -7.09
C SER A 43 3.68 11.00 -6.99
N ALA A 44 3.45 9.70 -7.05
CA ALA A 44 2.12 9.10 -6.93
C ALA A 44 1.77 8.85 -5.45
N SER A 45 0.51 9.14 -5.06
CA SER A 45 0.02 8.81 -3.72
C SER A 45 -0.22 7.30 -3.61
N LEU A 46 0.53 6.64 -2.73
CA LEU A 46 0.38 5.21 -2.43
C LEU A 46 -0.32 5.02 -1.09
N GLU A 47 -1.39 4.23 -1.08
CA GLU A 47 -2.15 3.83 0.11
C GLU A 47 -2.05 2.31 0.30
N VAL A 48 -1.72 1.89 1.52
CA VAL A 48 -1.48 0.49 1.90
C VAL A 48 -2.29 0.14 3.15
N PRO A 49 -3.62 -0.04 3.01
CA PRO A 49 -4.43 -0.58 4.10
C PRO A 49 -4.05 -2.05 4.37
N THR A 50 -4.13 -2.48 5.62
CA THR A 50 -3.71 -3.82 6.07
C THR A 50 -4.67 -4.39 7.12
N THR A 51 -4.70 -5.72 7.24
CA THR A 51 -5.52 -6.46 8.23
C THR A 51 -4.75 -6.92 9.47
N ARG A 52 -3.42 -6.81 9.47
CA ARG A 52 -2.54 -7.32 10.53
C ARG A 52 -1.54 -6.24 10.92
N SER A 53 -1.39 -6.00 12.22
CA SER A 53 -0.47 -4.97 12.72
C SER A 53 0.99 -5.25 12.36
N LEU A 54 1.40 -6.53 12.32
CA LEU A 54 2.76 -6.88 11.92
C LEU A 54 3.00 -6.60 10.43
N VAL A 55 2.03 -6.94 9.57
CA VAL A 55 2.05 -6.60 8.14
C VAL A 55 2.10 -5.08 7.94
N MET A 56 1.34 -4.30 8.71
CA MET A 56 1.41 -2.83 8.70
C MET A 56 2.82 -2.32 9.01
N THR A 57 3.44 -2.82 10.08
CA THR A 57 4.79 -2.41 10.49
C THR A 57 5.81 -2.72 9.40
N THR A 58 5.80 -3.95 8.87
CA THR A 58 6.71 -4.34 7.77
C THR A 58 6.45 -3.53 6.50
N ALA A 59 5.18 -3.23 6.18
CA ALA A 59 4.83 -2.38 5.05
C ALA A 59 5.36 -0.96 5.22
N ARG A 60 5.26 -0.36 6.42
CA ARG A 60 5.82 0.96 6.73
C ARG A 60 7.33 1.01 6.51
N GLU A 61 8.06 0.07 7.09
CA GLU A 61 9.52 -0.04 6.92
C GLU A 61 9.91 -0.21 5.44
N THR A 62 9.15 -1.04 4.72
CA THR A 62 9.36 -1.32 3.29
C THR A 62 9.13 -0.07 2.43
N VAL A 63 8.03 0.64 2.66
CA VAL A 63 7.67 1.85 1.91
C VAL A 63 8.65 2.98 2.25
N GLN A 64 8.97 3.19 3.53
CA GLN A 64 9.96 4.19 3.96
C GLN A 64 11.33 3.95 3.30
N SER A 65 11.81 2.71 3.30
CA SER A 65 13.06 2.33 2.64
C SER A 65 13.00 2.57 1.13
N ALA A 66 11.86 2.29 0.48
CA ALA A 66 11.68 2.52 -0.94
C ALA A 66 11.68 4.01 -1.30
N PHE A 67 11.04 4.86 -0.50
CA PHE A 67 11.04 6.32 -0.67
C PHE A 67 12.44 6.91 -0.43
N LEU A 68 13.17 6.40 0.56
CA LEU A 68 14.56 6.77 0.79
C LEU A 68 15.45 6.42 -0.43
N ARG A 69 15.33 5.20 -0.97
CA ARG A 69 16.07 4.79 -2.18
C ARG A 69 15.73 5.64 -3.41
N ALA A 70 14.49 6.09 -3.52
CA ALA A 70 14.04 7.00 -4.58
C ALA A 70 14.51 8.45 -4.38
N GLY A 71 15.23 8.76 -3.28
CA GLY A 71 15.71 10.10 -2.98
C GLY A 71 14.62 11.07 -2.56
N ARG A 72 13.47 10.56 -2.08
CA ARG A 72 12.32 11.36 -1.63
C ARG A 72 11.82 10.96 -0.22
N PRO A 73 12.69 10.94 0.79
CA PRO A 73 12.29 10.56 2.15
C PRO A 73 11.21 11.48 2.75
N GLU A 74 11.18 12.75 2.34
CA GLU A 74 10.20 13.74 2.78
C GLU A 74 8.77 13.49 2.27
N ALA A 75 8.63 12.71 1.20
CA ALA A 75 7.33 12.35 0.62
C ALA A 75 6.71 11.12 1.29
N TYR A 76 7.43 10.43 2.18
CA TYR A 76 6.91 9.31 2.94
C TYR A 76 5.90 9.79 3.99
N ASP A 77 4.75 9.13 4.04
CA ASP A 77 3.70 9.39 5.02
C ASP A 77 3.21 8.07 5.61
N GLU A 78 3.54 7.81 6.87
CA GLU A 78 3.14 6.58 7.56
C GLU A 78 1.63 6.43 7.72
N ASN A 79 0.87 7.54 7.71
CA ASN A 79 -0.58 7.54 7.82
C ASN A 79 -1.26 7.04 6.54
N LYS A 80 -0.51 6.73 5.48
CA LYS A 80 -1.03 6.03 4.30
C LYS A 80 -0.84 4.53 4.38
N ILE A 81 -0.20 4.02 5.43
CA ILE A 81 0.04 2.61 5.68
C ILE A 81 -0.57 2.26 7.03
N ASN A 82 -1.81 1.76 7.02
CA ASN A 82 -2.64 1.67 8.22
C ASN A 82 -3.18 0.27 8.44
N TYR A 83 -3.32 -0.08 9.72
CA TYR A 83 -4.17 -1.18 10.17
C TYR A 83 -5.63 -0.72 10.17
N ILE A 84 -6.51 -1.53 9.59
CA ILE A 84 -7.94 -1.24 9.52
C ILE A 84 -8.70 -2.10 10.53
N THR A 85 -8.67 -3.42 10.34
CA THR A 85 -9.33 -4.41 11.18
C THR A 85 -8.84 -5.80 10.77
N ASP A 86 -8.87 -6.75 11.70
CA ASP A 86 -8.62 -8.17 11.47
C ASP A 86 -9.86 -8.95 11.00
N GLU A 87 -11.04 -8.33 11.03
CA GLU A 87 -12.28 -8.90 10.51
C GLU A 87 -12.36 -8.73 8.98
N GLN A 88 -12.49 -9.86 8.27
CA GLN A 88 -12.36 -9.91 6.81
C GLN A 88 -13.39 -9.02 6.10
N PHE A 89 -14.67 -9.07 6.50
CA PHE A 89 -15.70 -8.29 5.81
C PHE A 89 -15.63 -6.80 6.14
N GLY A 90 -15.25 -6.44 7.37
CA GLY A 90 -14.97 -5.08 7.78
C GLY A 90 -13.83 -4.48 6.97
N TYR A 91 -12.77 -5.24 6.73
CA TYR A 91 -11.67 -4.82 5.87
C TYR A 91 -12.10 -4.61 4.41
N VAL A 92 -12.87 -5.54 3.85
CA VAL A 92 -13.39 -5.42 2.48
C VAL A 92 -14.34 -4.22 2.37
N ALA A 93 -15.21 -3.99 3.35
CA ALA A 93 -16.13 -2.86 3.36
C ALA A 93 -15.37 -1.52 3.40
N TYR A 94 -14.29 -1.44 4.19
CA TYR A 94 -13.41 -0.27 4.20
C TYR A 94 -12.80 -0.02 2.81
N LEU A 95 -12.18 -1.05 2.21
CA LEU A 95 -11.56 -0.97 0.89
C LEU A 95 -12.55 -0.53 -0.19
N GLN A 96 -13.74 -1.14 -0.21
CA GLN A 96 -14.78 -0.75 -1.16
C GLN A 96 -15.21 0.72 -0.97
N GLY A 97 -15.44 1.13 0.28
CA GLY A 97 -15.78 2.51 0.59
C GLY A 97 -14.71 3.50 0.13
N GLN A 98 -13.44 3.17 0.34
CA GLN A 98 -12.29 3.96 -0.13
C GLN A 98 -12.26 4.02 -1.67
N MET A 99 -12.42 2.89 -2.36
CA MET A 99 -12.40 2.86 -3.82
C MET A 99 -13.52 3.67 -4.46
N VAL A 100 -14.73 3.68 -3.87
CA VAL A 100 -15.86 4.45 -4.38
C VAL A 100 -15.67 5.96 -4.18
N ARG A 101 -15.08 6.37 -3.04
CA ARG A 101 -14.81 7.78 -2.74
C ARG A 101 -13.62 8.32 -3.53
N GLU A 102 -12.47 7.65 -3.43
CA GLU A 102 -11.19 8.14 -3.95
C GLU A 102 -10.96 7.81 -5.43
N LYS A 103 -11.68 6.80 -5.95
CA LYS A 103 -11.61 6.36 -7.36
C LYS A 103 -10.17 6.15 -7.83
N PRO A 104 -9.37 5.33 -7.12
CA PRO A 104 -7.94 5.17 -7.38
C PRO A 104 -7.69 4.78 -8.83
N ALA A 105 -6.57 5.23 -9.39
CA ALA A 105 -6.21 4.94 -10.78
C ALA A 105 -5.60 3.55 -10.95
N ALA A 106 -5.12 2.92 -9.87
CA ALA A 106 -4.65 1.55 -9.88
C ALA A 106 -4.86 0.89 -8.50
N CYS A 107 -5.27 -0.37 -8.51
CA CYS A 107 -5.33 -1.21 -7.33
C CYS A 107 -4.48 -2.46 -7.56
N PHE A 108 -3.58 -2.76 -6.63
CA PHE A 108 -2.78 -3.98 -6.61
C PHE A 108 -3.28 -4.89 -5.50
N TYR A 109 -3.55 -6.15 -5.82
CA TYR A 109 -3.98 -7.17 -4.88
C TYR A 109 -2.95 -8.29 -4.90
N MET A 110 -2.15 -8.39 -3.84
CA MET A 110 -1.01 -9.30 -3.74
C MET A 110 -1.09 -10.03 -2.41
N GLY A 111 -1.64 -11.23 -2.39
CA GLY A 111 -1.90 -12.00 -1.18
C GLY A 111 -3.00 -13.03 -1.40
#